data_AF-A0ABD1A2N7-F1
#
_entry.id   AF-A0ABD1A2N7-F1
#
_cell.length_a   1.000
_cell.length_b   1.000
_cell.length_c   1.000
_cell.angle_alpha   90.00
_cell.angle_beta   90.00
_cell.angle_gamma   90.00
#
_symmetry.space_group_name_H-M   'P 1'
#
loop_
_entity.id
_entity.type
_entity.pdbx_description
1 polymer ?
#
loop_
_entity_poly.entity_id
_entity_poly.type
_entity_poly.pdbx_seq_one_letter_code
_entity_poly.pdbx_strand_id
1 'polypeptide(L)' 'MYFHLVFDSHDYVNSNLNRFYRNAAKKYRYCCSPTKMIHLSTLPQEVTEEEVVNHVQHHGVILNTKVSEMNGKK' A
#
# COMPACT_ATOMS: atom_id res chain seq x y z
N MET A 1 7.47 21.23 36.32
CA MET A 1 7.73 20.92 34.90
C MET A 1 7.09 19.57 34.63
N TYR A 2 5.84 19.56 34.16
CA TYR A 2 5.12 18.32 33.85
C TYR A 2 5.39 17.96 32.39
N PHE A 3 6.09 16.84 32.17
CA PHE A 3 6.18 16.25 30.85
C PHE A 3 4.84 15.60 30.52
N HIS A 4 4.12 16.15 29.54
CA HIS A 4 2.99 15.48 28.90
C HIS A 4 3.55 14.29 28.10
N LEU A 5 3.59 13.11 28.71
CA LEU A 5 3.70 11.86 27.96
C LEU A 5 2.34 11.65 27.29
N VAL A 6 2.22 12.06 26.02
CA VAL A 6 1.08 11.66 25.19
C VAL A 6 1.26 10.17 24.92
N PHE A 7 0.52 9.35 25.64
CA PHE A 7 0.38 7.91 25.38
C PHE A 7 -0.50 7.78 24.13
N ASP A 8 0.10 7.97 22.97
CA ASP A 8 -0.56 7.77 21.68
C ASP A 8 -0.59 6.26 21.35
N SER A 9 -1.31 5.49 22.17
CA SER A 9 -1.54 4.07 21.88
C SER A 9 -2.76 3.96 20.97
N HIS A 10 -2.51 3.81 19.68
CA HIS A 10 -3.56 3.52 18.70
C HIS A 10 -3.91 2.03 18.69
N ASP A 11 -5.20 1.71 18.87
CA ASP A 11 -5.72 0.34 18.76
C ASP A 11 -6.19 0.07 17.33
N TYR A 12 -5.55 -0.92 16.67
CA TYR A 12 -5.88 -1.35 15.31
C TYR A 12 -6.50 -2.75 15.26
N VAL A 13 -6.87 -3.36 16.40
CA VAL A 13 -7.37 -4.75 16.46
C VAL A 13 -8.58 -4.98 15.56
N ASN A 14 -9.44 -3.97 15.43
CA ASN A 14 -10.66 -4.01 14.61
C ASN A 14 -10.54 -3.25 13.28
N SER A 15 -9.32 -2.91 12.84
CA SER A 15 -9.14 -2.19 11.59
C SER A 15 -9.57 -3.03 10.38
N ASN A 16 -10.51 -2.51 9.61
CA ASN A 16 -10.95 -3.11 8.35
C ASN A 16 -9.82 -3.17 7.29
N LEU A 17 -8.72 -2.45 7.50
CA LEU A 17 -7.54 -2.45 6.63
C LEU A 17 -6.54 -3.57 6.98
N ASN A 18 -6.80 -4.34 8.04
CA ASN A 18 -5.97 -5.50 8.36
C ASN A 18 -6.08 -6.56 7.25
N ARG A 19 -4.96 -6.78 6.55
CA ARG A 19 -4.86 -7.68 5.39
C ARG A 19 -5.17 -9.15 5.72
N PHE A 20 -5.13 -9.53 7.00
CA PHE A 20 -5.38 -10.88 7.50
C PHE A 20 -6.72 -11.04 8.21
N TYR A 21 -7.53 -9.96 8.33
CA TYR A 21 -8.82 -10.02 9.01
C TYR A 21 -9.77 -11.07 8.39
N ARG A 22 -9.70 -11.27 7.05
CA ARG A 22 -10.47 -12.30 6.34
C ARG A 22 -9.58 -13.22 5.52
N ASN A 23 -9.86 -14.52 5.57
CA ASN A 23 -9.20 -15.55 4.76
C ASN A 23 -7.65 -15.52 4.86
N ALA A 24 -7.12 -15.42 6.08
CA ALA A 24 -5.69 -15.24 6.35
C ALA A 24 -4.78 -16.22 5.58
N ALA A 25 -5.13 -17.50 5.55
CA ALA A 25 -4.38 -18.54 4.83
C ALA A 25 -4.14 -18.20 3.34
N LYS A 26 -5.14 -17.65 2.65
CA LYS A 26 -4.98 -17.24 1.24
C LYS A 26 -4.08 -16.02 1.11
N LYS A 27 -4.10 -15.12 2.10
CA LYS A 27 -3.38 -13.84 2.09
C LYS A 27 -1.88 -14.01 2.37
N TYR A 28 -1.49 -15.04 3.12
CA TYR A 28 -0.09 -15.39 3.36
C TYR A 28 0.71 -15.65 2.08
N ARG A 29 0.06 -16.11 1.00
CA ARG A 29 0.71 -16.31 -0.30
C ARG A 29 1.22 -15.03 -0.95
N TYR A 30 0.76 -13.86 -0.50
CA TYR A 30 1.24 -12.56 -0.97
C TYR A 30 2.32 -11.95 -0.06
N CYS A 31 2.70 -12.64 1.02
CA CYS A 31 3.85 -12.23 1.81
C CYS A 31 5.12 -12.57 1.03
N CYS A 32 5.99 -11.59 0.87
CA CYS A 32 7.32 -11.75 0.29
C CYS A 32 8.33 -11.02 1.18
N SER A 33 9.60 -11.40 1.06
CA SER A 33 10.69 -10.58 1.60
C SER A 33 10.62 -9.17 0.99
N PRO A 34 11.05 -8.13 1.72
CA PRO A 34 11.13 -6.78 1.15
C PRO A 34 11.89 -6.78 -0.17
N THR A 35 11.37 -6.07 -1.17
CA THR A 35 12.00 -5.95 -2.49
C THR A 35 12.15 -4.49 -2.90
N LYS A 36 12.93 -4.23 -3.95
CA LYS A 36 13.05 -2.90 -4.55
C LYS A 36 11.82 -2.50 -5.40
N MET A 37 10.90 -3.43 -5.64
CA MET A 37 9.68 -3.22 -6.42
C MET A 37 8.47 -3.20 -5.49
N ILE A 38 7.63 -2.18 -5.63
CA ILE A 38 6.39 -2.03 -4.88
C ILE A 38 5.22 -2.27 -5.83
N HIS A 39 4.37 -3.23 -5.49
CA HIS A 39 3.13 -3.46 -6.23
C HIS A 39 2.00 -2.61 -5.65
N LEU A 40 1.54 -1.62 -6.40
CA LEU A 40 0.39 -0.80 -6.06
C LEU A 40 -0.87 -1.38 -6.72
N SER A 41 -1.93 -1.54 -5.93
CA SER A 41 -3.19 -2.13 -6.38
C SER A 41 -4.38 -1.35 -5.82
N THR A 42 -5.58 -1.62 -6.35
CA THR A 42 -6.80 -0.90 -5.95
C THR A 42 -6.69 0.60 -6.25
N LEU A 43 -6.03 0.92 -7.37
CA LEU A 43 -5.95 2.25 -7.91
C LEU A 43 -7.31 2.64 -8.53
N PRO A 44 -7.70 3.93 -8.48
CA PRO A 44 -8.84 4.44 -9.26
C PRO A 44 -8.65 4.14 -10.75
N GLN A 45 -9.74 3.93 -11.48
CA GLN A 45 -9.68 3.52 -12.89
C GLN A 45 -9.10 4.64 -13.79
N GLU A 46 -9.41 5.87 -13.43
CA GLU A 46 -8.99 7.10 -14.12
C GLU A 46 -7.62 7.62 -13.69
N VAL A 47 -6.93 6.96 -12.76
CA VAL A 47 -5.60 7.42 -12.33
C VAL A 47 -4.59 7.26 -13.46
N THR A 48 -3.77 8.28 -13.65
CA THR A 48 -2.68 8.27 -14.62
C THR A 48 -1.38 7.76 -13.99
N GLU A 49 -0.48 7.26 -14.83
CA GLU A 49 0.86 6.88 -14.38
C GLU A 49 1.61 8.06 -13.75
N GLU A 50 1.45 9.25 -14.31
CA GLU A 50 2.07 10.48 -13.81
C GLU A 50 1.59 10.82 -12.39
N GLU A 51 0.28 10.72 -12.11
CA GLU A 51 -0.26 10.95 -10.77
C GLU A 51 0.29 9.94 -9.76
N VAL A 52 0.43 8.66 -10.15
CA VAL A 52 1.01 7.63 -9.30
C VAL A 52 2.49 7.91 -9.02
N VAL A 53 3.28 8.24 -10.05
CA VAL A 53 4.69 8.63 -9.91
C VAL A 53 4.83 9.84 -9.01
N ASN A 54 4.00 10.87 -9.24
CA ASN A 54 4.02 12.10 -8.48
C ASN A 54 3.70 11.89 -7.00
N HIS A 55 2.81 10.94 -6.69
CA HIS A 55 2.51 10.57 -5.32
C HIS A 55 3.70 9.86 -4.65
N VAL A 56 4.32 8.89 -5.34
CA VAL A 56 5.30 7.97 -4.75
C VAL A 56 6.71 8.54 -4.70
N GLN A 57 7.08 9.48 -5.59
CA GLN A 57 8.45 10.02 -5.68
C GLN A 57 8.96 10.69 -4.39
N HIS A 58 8.05 11.13 -3.51
CA HIS A 58 8.40 11.70 -2.21
C HIS A 58 9.02 10.67 -1.25
N HIS A 59 8.84 9.38 -1.53
CA HIS A 59 9.32 8.28 -0.68
C HIS A 59 10.61 7.62 -1.20
N GLY A 60 11.14 8.08 -2.34
CA GLY A 60 12.39 7.59 -2.89
C GLY A 60 12.50 7.76 -4.41
N VAL A 61 13.68 7.42 -4.94
CA VAL A 61 13.95 7.49 -6.38
C VAL A 61 13.25 6.36 -7.11
N ILE A 62 12.43 6.71 -8.10
CA ILE A 62 11.73 5.77 -8.96
C ILE A 62 12.64 5.44 -10.15
N LEU A 63 13.07 4.17 -10.23
CA LEU A 63 13.95 3.71 -11.31
C LEU A 63 13.18 3.23 -12.54
N ASN A 64 11.99 2.65 -12.34
CA ASN A 64 11.17 2.12 -13.41
C ASN A 64 9.70 2.01 -12.97
N THR A 65 8.78 2.17 -13.91
CA THR A 65 7.34 2.04 -13.68
C THR A 65 6.70 1.16 -14.75
N LYS A 66 5.60 0.51 -14.37
CA LYS A 66 4.78 -0.28 -15.30
C LYS A 66 3.34 -0.29 -14.80
N VAL A 67 2.45 0.36 -15.54
CA VAL A 67 1.01 0.30 -15.30
C VAL A 67 0.43 -0.90 -16.04
N SER A 68 -0.43 -1.67 -15.36
CA SER A 68 -1.11 -2.83 -15.94
C SER A 68 -2.62 -2.63 -15.85
N GLU A 69 -3.29 -2.71 -16.99
CA GLU A 69 -4.76 -2.68 -17.04
C GLU A 69 -5.31 -4.06 -16.65
N MET A 70 -6.03 -4.12 -15.54
CA MET A 70 -6.81 -5.30 -15.17
C MET A 70 -8.14 -5.29 -15.93
N ASN A 71 -8.12 -5.31 -17.26
CA ASN A 71 -9.27 -5.72 -18.08
C ASN A 71 -8.81 -5.91 -19.53
N GLY A 72 -8.62 -7.16 -19.95
CA GLY A 72 -8.34 -7.54 -21.33
C GLY A 72 -9.51 -7.32 -22.29
N LYS A 73 -10.06 -6.11 -22.35
CA LYS A 73 -11.08 -5.69 -23.32
C LYS A 73 -10.62 -4.40 -24.01
N LYS A 74 -10.00 -4.55 -25.18
CA LYS A 74 -10.24 -3.63 -26.29
C LYS A 74 -11.40 -4.18 -27.11
#